data_AF-A0A0Q4NJG2-F1
#
_entry.id   AF-A0A0Q4NJG2-F1
#
_cell.length_a   1.000
_cell.length_b   1.000
_cell.length_c   1.000
_cell.angle_alpha   90.00
_cell.angle_beta   90.00
_cell.angle_gamma   90.00
#
_symmetry.space_group_name_H-M   'P 1'
#
loop_
_entity.id
_entity.type
_entity.pdbx_description
1 polymer ?
#
loop_
_entity_poly.entity_id
_entity_poly.type
_entity_poly.pdbx_seq_one_letter_code
_entity_poly.pdbx_strand_id
1 'polypeptide(L)'
;MATLKDQFDQTLPMVQQAIQRNDAGLLKTSLDVLTEGMVEALSTGQFYLVEIANGGLRELFKSMEIIPAVIKGHLSEQALGLLLERVAPTPHLIWNAGTDKMSAALCKMLARNCLTFWPKDHASHLQLLNQFSKPDQQEAKSEVLDYFLANVATAEIEKFGCPLTGLDSIWSERKKEYIKGQLSEPVAQVLINRKDVVITYIARRLSRYRSGSLPSETEALIPFPVVQQLHALGFVELAPSMYPAILGTRDNVRQFTLAEEMGVAIEETLVDRALTNLGKDHHALPAMAYVLESPRFTADQLKAFLVKDSRRSRDDEQDVLKTQLGNVGAALKAVYGQAGKSRDPLVHEKTRVLLKWIASLSMDCSDARRQIISIRKLPLALLREFPSFMEDKLSSDIGL
;
A
#
# COMPACT_ATOMS: atom_id res chain seq x y z
N MET A 1 54.36 -22.41 20.70
CA MET A 1 53.05 -21.74 20.78
C MET A 1 52.60 -21.48 19.36
N ALA A 2 51.41 -21.95 18.97
CA ALA A 2 50.83 -21.55 17.69
C ALA A 2 50.64 -20.03 17.70
N THR A 3 50.97 -19.35 16.61
CA THR A 3 50.72 -17.92 16.49
C THR A 3 49.22 -17.67 16.30
N LEU A 4 48.74 -16.47 16.65
CA LEU A 4 47.36 -16.03 16.35
C LEU A 4 47.01 -16.25 14.86
N LYS A 5 47.99 -16.06 13.98
CA LYS A 5 47.82 -16.34 12.55
C LYS A 5 47.56 -17.83 12.28
N ASP A 6 48.32 -18.73 12.88
CA ASP A 6 48.13 -20.18 12.72
C ASP A 6 46.74 -20.63 13.20
N GLN A 7 46.21 -19.97 14.25
CA GLN A 7 44.86 -20.21 14.74
C GLN A 7 43.79 -19.78 13.72
N PHE A 8 43.94 -18.61 13.08
CA PHE A 8 43.01 -18.16 12.03
C PHE A 8 43.07 -19.06 10.78
N ASP A 9 44.28 -19.45 10.37
CA ASP A 9 44.51 -20.32 9.21
C ASP A 9 43.87 -21.70 9.39
N GLN A 10 43.69 -22.17 10.63
CA GLN A 10 42.99 -23.42 10.96
C GLN A 10 41.49 -23.23 11.15
N THR A 11 41.06 -22.11 11.71
CA THR A 11 39.67 -21.93 12.15
C THR A 11 38.70 -21.70 10.97
N LEU A 12 39.10 -20.94 9.94
CA LEU A 12 38.26 -20.72 8.75
C LEU A 12 37.93 -22.03 7.98
N PRO A 13 38.91 -22.93 7.72
CA PRO A 13 38.63 -24.26 7.18
C PRO A 13 37.69 -25.09 8.05
N MET A 14 37.78 -24.99 9.38
CA MET A 14 36.86 -25.68 10.28
C MET A 14 35.43 -25.15 10.16
N VAL A 15 35.24 -23.83 10.04
CA VAL A 15 33.92 -23.23 9.75
C VAL A 15 33.37 -23.79 8.44
N GLN A 16 34.18 -23.82 7.38
CA GLN A 16 33.78 -24.37 6.09
C GLN A 16 33.36 -25.86 6.20
N GLN A 17 34.15 -26.66 6.91
CA GLN A 17 33.87 -28.08 7.13
C GLN A 17 32.57 -28.28 7.93
N ALA A 18 32.32 -27.44 8.93
CA ALA A 18 31.09 -27.49 9.72
C ALA A 18 29.86 -27.18 8.87
N ILE A 19 29.94 -26.18 7.98
CA ILE A 19 28.87 -25.86 7.03
C ILE A 19 28.62 -27.03 6.09
N GLN A 20 29.68 -27.62 5.50
CA GLN A 20 29.55 -28.76 4.58
C GLN A 20 28.90 -29.98 5.24
N ARG A 21 29.15 -30.19 6.54
CA ARG A 21 28.56 -31.28 7.33
C ARG A 21 27.20 -30.94 7.93
N ASN A 22 26.73 -29.70 7.79
CA ASN A 22 25.56 -29.17 8.48
C ASN A 22 25.60 -29.43 10.00
N ASP A 23 26.79 -29.29 10.60
CA ASP A 23 27.03 -29.54 12.03
C ASP A 23 27.02 -28.20 12.78
N ALA A 24 25.88 -27.87 13.40
CA ALA A 24 25.71 -26.64 14.15
C ALA A 24 26.62 -26.56 15.39
N GLY A 25 26.97 -27.69 16.00
CA GLY A 25 27.82 -27.73 17.20
C GLY A 25 29.27 -27.42 16.86
N LEU A 26 29.79 -28.05 15.80
CA LEU A 26 31.12 -27.75 15.27
C LEU A 26 31.17 -26.30 14.77
N LEU A 27 30.14 -25.86 14.05
CA LEU A 27 30.07 -24.50 13.50
C LEU A 27 30.13 -23.45 14.61
N LYS A 28 29.32 -23.62 15.66
CA LYS A 28 29.33 -22.71 16.82
C LYS A 28 30.73 -22.65 17.44
N THR A 29 31.32 -23.81 17.73
CA THR A 29 32.64 -23.90 18.35
C THR A 29 33.70 -23.18 17.51
N SER A 30 33.71 -23.42 16.19
CA SER A 30 34.65 -22.76 15.28
C SER A 30 34.43 -21.25 15.19
N LEU A 31 33.19 -20.78 15.19
CA LEU A 31 32.89 -19.33 15.17
C LEU A 31 33.25 -18.64 16.49
N ASP A 32 33.08 -19.32 17.63
CA ASP A 32 33.47 -18.79 18.94
C ASP A 32 35.00 -18.65 19.03
N VAL A 33 35.75 -19.68 18.63
CA VAL A 33 37.23 -19.62 18.56
C VAL A 33 37.71 -18.52 17.62
N LEU A 34 37.07 -18.35 16.46
CA LEU A 34 37.41 -17.28 15.51
C LEU A 34 37.21 -15.90 16.13
N THR A 35 36.14 -15.75 16.91
CA THR A 35 35.79 -14.47 17.53
C THR A 35 36.72 -14.13 18.69
N GLU A 36 37.05 -15.10 19.54
CA GLU A 36 38.05 -14.93 20.59
C GLU A 36 39.39 -14.48 19.99
N GLY A 37 39.81 -15.13 18.89
CA GLY A 37 41.00 -14.72 18.14
C GLY A 37 40.90 -13.30 17.56
N MET A 38 39.73 -12.88 17.07
CA MET A 38 39.52 -11.50 16.60
C MET A 38 39.61 -10.48 17.73
N VAL A 39 39.08 -10.78 18.92
CA VAL A 39 39.18 -9.92 20.10
C VAL A 39 40.63 -9.76 20.54
N GLU A 40 41.40 -10.85 20.54
CA GLU A 40 42.83 -10.84 20.85
C GLU A 40 43.65 -10.11 19.78
N ALA A 41 43.32 -10.27 18.50
CA ALA A 41 43.95 -9.53 17.42
C ALA A 41 43.70 -8.01 17.54
N LEU A 42 42.49 -7.60 17.95
CA LEU A 42 42.17 -6.19 18.23
C LEU A 42 42.98 -5.66 19.41
N SER A 43 43.07 -6.40 20.51
CA SER A 43 43.79 -5.96 21.72
C SER A 43 45.31 -5.87 21.50
N THR A 44 45.84 -6.66 20.55
CA THR A 44 47.27 -6.68 20.19
C THR A 44 47.61 -5.84 18.96
N GLY A 45 46.65 -5.09 18.39
CA GLY A 45 46.85 -4.21 17.24
C GLY A 45 47.06 -4.92 15.89
N GLN A 46 46.76 -6.22 15.81
CA GLN A 46 46.88 -7.04 14.60
C GLN A 46 45.61 -6.95 13.74
N PHE A 47 45.22 -5.73 13.35
CA PHE A 47 43.96 -5.46 12.64
C PHE A 47 43.81 -6.25 11.33
N TYR A 48 44.91 -6.57 10.65
CA TYR A 48 44.90 -7.36 9.42
C TYR A 48 44.31 -8.77 9.62
N LEU A 49 44.46 -9.39 10.80
CA LEU A 49 43.86 -10.70 11.10
C LEU A 49 42.33 -10.61 11.19
N VAL A 50 41.83 -9.53 11.78
CA VAL A 50 40.39 -9.24 11.87
C VAL A 50 39.80 -9.06 10.46
N GLU A 51 40.53 -8.38 9.57
CA GLU A 51 40.13 -8.26 8.15
C GLU A 51 40.14 -9.61 7.43
N ILE A 52 41.13 -10.47 7.67
CA ILE A 52 41.20 -11.82 7.10
C ILE A 52 40.01 -12.68 7.56
N ALA A 53 39.66 -12.67 8.85
CA ALA A 53 38.51 -13.41 9.35
C ALA A 53 37.20 -12.91 8.75
N ASN A 54 36.97 -11.60 8.75
CA ASN A 54 35.76 -11.00 8.18
C ASN A 54 35.66 -11.25 6.66
N GLY A 55 36.77 -11.08 5.93
CA GLY A 55 36.85 -11.38 4.50
C GLY A 55 36.60 -12.85 4.20
N GLY A 56 37.19 -13.75 4.99
CA GLY A 56 37.01 -15.19 4.90
C GLY A 56 35.57 -15.62 5.14
N LEU A 57 34.92 -15.13 6.20
CA LEU A 57 33.51 -15.42 6.47
C LEU A 57 32.58 -14.91 5.36
N ARG A 58 32.83 -13.71 4.81
CA ARG A 58 32.07 -13.17 3.68
C ARG A 58 32.24 -14.02 2.42
N GLU A 59 33.46 -14.45 2.14
CA GLU A 59 33.75 -15.28 0.97
C GLU A 59 33.16 -16.69 1.14
N LEU A 60 33.20 -17.29 2.33
CA LEU A 60 32.50 -18.54 2.61
C LEU A 60 30.99 -18.39 2.41
N PHE A 61 30.41 -17.28 2.89
CA PHE A 61 28.98 -17.03 2.75
C PHE A 61 28.54 -16.97 1.27
N LYS A 62 29.39 -16.35 0.44
CA LYS A 62 29.18 -16.21 -1.01
C LYS A 62 29.45 -17.51 -1.76
N SER A 63 30.64 -18.08 -1.60
CA SER A 63 31.10 -19.25 -2.37
C SER A 63 30.29 -20.51 -2.10
N MET A 64 29.75 -20.66 -0.89
CA MET A 64 28.94 -21.81 -0.50
C MET A 64 27.43 -21.60 -0.73
N GLU A 65 27.02 -20.47 -1.30
CA GLU A 65 25.61 -20.14 -1.55
C GLU A 65 24.71 -20.41 -0.34
N ILE A 66 25.11 -19.92 0.85
CA ILE A 66 24.52 -20.30 2.14
C ILE A 66 22.99 -20.11 2.15
N ILE A 67 22.49 -18.97 1.66
CA ILE A 67 21.03 -18.69 1.65
C ILE A 67 20.29 -19.67 0.72
N PRO A 68 20.67 -19.85 -0.56
CA PRO A 68 20.12 -20.91 -1.40
C PRO A 68 20.20 -22.31 -0.79
N ALA A 69 21.31 -22.66 -0.11
CA ALA A 69 21.47 -23.96 0.53
C ALA A 69 20.45 -24.20 1.66
N VAL A 70 20.14 -23.17 2.44
CA VAL A 70 19.09 -23.23 3.48
C VAL A 70 17.71 -23.35 2.86
N ILE A 71 17.40 -22.56 1.82
CA ILE A 71 16.10 -22.64 1.12
C ILE A 71 15.86 -24.04 0.54
N LYS A 72 16.91 -24.70 0.04
CA LYS A 72 16.85 -26.08 -0.48
C LYS A 72 16.86 -27.15 0.62
N GLY A 73 17.04 -26.78 1.89
CA GLY A 73 17.12 -27.69 3.03
C GLY A 73 18.45 -28.45 3.16
N HIS A 74 19.50 -28.05 2.43
CA HIS A 74 20.83 -28.65 2.54
C HIS A 74 21.62 -28.14 3.75
N LEU A 75 21.28 -26.95 4.25
CA LEU A 75 21.84 -26.35 5.45
C LEU A 75 20.70 -25.98 6.40
N SER A 76 20.89 -26.20 7.70
CA SER A 76 19.89 -25.86 8.71
C SER A 76 19.77 -24.35 8.92
N GLU A 77 18.56 -23.89 9.27
CA GLU A 77 18.34 -22.49 9.66
C GLU A 77 19.16 -22.11 10.91
N GLN A 78 19.43 -23.06 11.80
CA GLN A 78 20.29 -22.86 12.97
C GLN A 78 21.73 -22.52 12.56
N ALA A 79 22.29 -23.26 11.59
CA ALA A 79 23.63 -22.98 11.09
C ALA A 79 23.72 -21.60 10.43
N LEU A 80 22.69 -21.22 9.68
CA LEU A 80 22.60 -19.86 9.14
C LEU A 80 22.50 -18.81 10.25
N GLY A 81 21.68 -19.03 11.28
CA GLY A 81 21.56 -18.11 12.41
C GLY A 81 22.92 -17.81 13.05
N LEU A 82 23.71 -18.85 13.32
CA LEU A 82 25.08 -18.71 13.85
C LEU A 82 26.00 -17.90 12.93
N LEU A 83 25.90 -18.10 11.61
CA LEU A 83 26.68 -17.31 10.64
C LEU A 83 26.22 -15.85 10.62
N LEU A 84 24.91 -15.60 10.60
CA LEU A 84 24.32 -14.26 10.58
C LEU A 84 24.57 -13.47 11.86
N GLU A 85 24.93 -14.09 12.98
CA GLU A 85 25.39 -13.36 14.16
C GLU A 85 26.76 -12.68 13.94
N ARG A 86 27.55 -13.17 12.97
CA ARG A 86 28.95 -12.77 12.78
C ARG A 86 29.22 -12.09 11.45
N VAL A 87 28.42 -12.37 10.42
CA VAL A 87 28.60 -11.79 9.08
C VAL A 87 27.30 -11.24 8.50
N ALA A 88 27.41 -10.10 7.85
CA ALA A 88 26.33 -9.53 7.05
C ALA A 88 26.50 -9.97 5.59
N PRO A 89 25.52 -10.67 5.00
CA PRO A 89 25.54 -10.93 3.58
C PRO A 89 25.37 -9.64 2.79
N THR A 90 26.02 -9.59 1.64
CA THR A 90 25.81 -8.48 0.71
C THR A 90 24.36 -8.52 0.23
N PRO A 91 23.67 -7.37 0.18
CA PRO A 91 22.24 -7.31 -0.11
C PRO A 91 21.76 -8.11 -1.33
N HIS A 92 22.49 -8.05 -2.45
CA HIS A 92 22.14 -8.78 -3.67
C HIS A 92 22.12 -10.31 -3.52
N LEU A 93 22.89 -10.87 -2.58
CA LEU A 93 22.92 -12.30 -2.30
C LEU A 93 21.62 -12.77 -1.64
N ILE A 94 20.99 -11.91 -0.83
CA ILE A 94 19.69 -12.19 -0.21
C ILE A 94 18.60 -12.11 -1.28
N TRP A 95 18.63 -11.07 -2.09
CA TRP A 95 17.55 -10.76 -3.04
C TRP A 95 17.48 -11.72 -4.22
N ASN A 96 18.63 -12.21 -4.68
CA ASN A 96 18.69 -13.18 -5.79
C ASN A 96 18.45 -14.63 -5.35
N ALA A 97 18.40 -14.90 -4.04
CA ALA A 97 18.22 -16.26 -3.52
C ALA A 97 16.78 -16.78 -3.63
N GLY A 98 15.85 -15.96 -4.14
CA GLY A 98 14.43 -16.33 -4.25
C GLY A 98 13.73 -16.23 -2.91
N THR A 99 13.60 -14.99 -2.40
CA THR A 99 12.88 -14.68 -1.15
C THR A 99 11.48 -15.25 -1.09
N ASP A 100 10.92 -15.56 -2.24
CA ASP A 100 9.62 -16.20 -2.39
C ASP A 100 9.52 -17.60 -1.79
N LYS A 101 10.64 -18.28 -1.60
CA LYS A 101 10.74 -19.64 -1.06
C LYS A 101 11.29 -19.67 0.37
N MET A 102 11.55 -18.50 0.96
CA MET A 102 12.09 -18.40 2.31
C MET A 102 10.98 -18.62 3.35
N SER A 103 11.30 -19.34 4.42
CA SER A 103 10.42 -19.43 5.59
C SER A 103 10.27 -18.09 6.29
N ALA A 104 9.20 -17.93 7.08
CA ALA A 104 9.01 -16.74 7.93
C ALA A 104 10.17 -16.55 8.92
N ALA A 105 10.67 -17.63 9.51
CA ALA A 105 11.80 -17.62 10.44
C ALA A 105 13.09 -17.11 9.75
N LEU A 106 13.38 -17.62 8.55
CA LEU A 106 14.51 -17.18 7.74
C LEU A 106 14.42 -15.67 7.42
N CYS A 107 13.25 -15.20 7.00
CA CYS A 107 13.05 -13.77 6.72
C CYS A 107 13.32 -12.89 7.95
N LYS A 108 12.87 -13.34 9.14
CA LYS A 108 13.07 -12.64 10.40
C LYS A 108 14.55 -12.58 10.82
N MET A 109 15.28 -13.68 10.68
CA MET A 109 16.73 -13.69 10.95
C MET A 109 17.49 -12.73 10.01
N LEU A 110 17.16 -12.76 8.72
CA LEU A 110 17.78 -11.87 7.74
C LEU A 110 17.46 -10.40 8.01
N ALA A 111 16.20 -10.08 8.35
CA ALA A 111 15.81 -8.73 8.76
C ALA A 111 16.68 -8.23 9.91
N ARG A 112 16.79 -9.01 11.00
CA ARG A 112 17.61 -8.65 12.18
C ARG A 112 19.09 -8.44 11.86
N ASN A 113 19.67 -9.33 11.06
CA ASN A 113 21.05 -9.20 10.61
C ASN A 113 21.23 -7.90 9.81
N CYS A 114 20.37 -7.63 8.83
CA CYS A 114 20.48 -6.42 8.01
C CYS A 114 20.34 -5.16 8.88
N LEU A 115 19.38 -5.12 9.81
CA LEU A 115 19.21 -4.00 10.75
C LEU A 115 20.43 -3.77 11.66
N THR A 116 21.19 -4.83 11.95
CA THR A 116 22.39 -4.77 12.80
C THR A 116 23.59 -4.22 12.03
N PHE A 117 23.81 -4.71 10.80
CA PHE A 117 25.08 -4.52 10.09
C PHE A 117 25.03 -3.60 8.87
N TRP A 118 23.87 -3.40 8.23
CA TRP A 118 23.80 -2.58 7.03
C TRP A 118 23.82 -1.09 7.37
N PRO A 119 24.19 -0.24 6.40
CA PRO A 119 24.09 1.21 6.55
C PRO A 119 22.69 1.60 7.00
N LYS A 120 22.63 2.46 8.02
CA LYS A 120 21.36 2.90 8.62
C LYS A 120 20.68 4.01 7.80
N ASP A 121 20.93 4.05 6.49
CA ASP A 121 20.38 5.06 5.60
C ASP A 121 18.98 4.70 5.11
N HIS A 122 18.27 5.70 4.62
CA HIS A 122 16.89 5.55 4.14
C HIS A 122 16.77 4.54 3.01
N ALA A 123 17.64 4.59 1.99
CA ALA A 123 17.55 3.75 0.81
C ALA A 123 17.65 2.24 1.14
N SER A 124 18.55 1.87 2.05
CA SER A 124 18.77 0.48 2.46
C SER A 124 17.55 -0.11 3.17
N HIS A 125 16.90 0.66 4.06
CA HIS A 125 15.71 0.18 4.79
C HIS A 125 14.48 0.03 3.89
N LEU A 126 14.28 0.93 2.92
CA LEU A 126 13.19 0.77 1.97
C LEU A 126 13.33 -0.48 1.13
N GLN A 127 14.56 -0.78 0.73
CA GLN A 127 14.82 -1.97 -0.04
C GLN A 127 14.49 -3.23 0.76
N LEU A 128 14.78 -3.25 2.07
CA LEU A 128 14.37 -4.32 2.98
C LEU A 128 12.83 -4.42 3.11
N LEU A 129 12.14 -3.30 3.33
CA LEU A 129 10.67 -3.27 3.43
C LEU A 129 9.98 -3.80 2.16
N ASN A 130 10.55 -3.52 0.99
CA ASN A 130 10.02 -3.96 -0.30
C ASN A 130 10.25 -5.44 -0.59
N GLN A 131 11.25 -6.03 0.07
CA GLN A 131 11.58 -7.42 -0.09
C GLN A 131 10.57 -8.31 0.66
N PHE A 132 10.21 -7.92 1.89
CA PHE A 132 9.27 -8.67 2.73
C PHE A 132 7.82 -8.29 2.44
N SER A 133 7.31 -8.73 1.28
CA SER A 133 5.98 -8.33 0.79
C SER A 133 4.92 -9.43 0.87
N LYS A 134 5.32 -10.68 1.18
CA LYS A 134 4.36 -11.80 1.24
C LYS A 134 3.61 -11.88 2.57
N PRO A 135 2.41 -12.50 2.60
CA PRO A 135 1.63 -12.65 3.84
C PRO A 135 2.36 -13.34 5.01
N ASP A 136 3.23 -14.30 4.73
CA ASP A 136 4.05 -15.04 5.70
C ASP A 136 5.31 -14.28 6.15
N GLN A 137 5.62 -13.16 5.52
CA GLN A 137 6.82 -12.35 5.78
C GLN A 137 6.54 -11.10 6.61
N GLN A 138 5.29 -10.91 7.05
CA GLN A 138 4.82 -9.67 7.67
C GLN A 138 5.48 -9.39 9.03
N GLU A 139 5.92 -10.42 9.77
CA GLU A 139 6.71 -10.22 11.00
C GLU A 139 8.11 -9.65 10.71
N ALA A 140 8.78 -10.12 9.66
CA ALA A 140 10.07 -9.58 9.26
C ALA A 140 9.91 -8.12 8.78
N LYS A 141 8.84 -7.86 8.00
CA LYS A 141 8.48 -6.51 7.56
C LYS A 141 8.22 -5.59 8.75
N SER A 142 7.52 -6.06 9.78
CA SER A 142 7.18 -5.25 10.95
C SER A 142 8.41 -4.90 11.80
N GLU A 143 9.38 -5.82 11.98
CA GLU A 143 10.65 -5.50 12.66
C GLU A 143 11.46 -4.42 11.93
N VAL A 144 11.56 -4.52 10.59
CA VAL A 144 12.23 -3.48 9.78
C VAL A 144 11.49 -2.16 9.87
N LEU A 145 10.15 -2.19 9.83
CA LEU A 145 9.32 -1.00 9.94
C LEU A 145 9.48 -0.30 11.28
N ASP A 146 9.46 -1.05 12.38
CA ASP A 146 9.60 -0.48 13.72
C ASP A 146 10.94 0.23 13.86
N TYR A 147 12.02 -0.42 13.39
CA TYR A 147 13.34 0.16 13.39
C TYR A 147 13.41 1.43 12.53
N PHE A 148 12.85 1.40 11.33
CA PHE A 148 12.83 2.54 10.42
C PHE A 148 12.12 3.75 11.04
N LEU A 149 10.92 3.54 11.61
CA LEU A 149 10.15 4.62 12.24
C LEU A 149 10.88 5.17 13.47
N ALA A 150 11.44 4.29 14.31
CA ALA A 150 12.13 4.69 15.53
C ALA A 150 13.43 5.47 15.26
N ASN A 151 14.25 5.03 14.30
CA ASN A 151 15.63 5.51 14.17
C ASN A 151 15.88 6.37 12.93
N VAL A 152 15.24 6.05 11.81
CA VAL A 152 15.52 6.70 10.52
C VAL A 152 14.54 7.85 10.30
N ALA A 153 13.24 7.56 10.36
CA ALA A 153 12.20 8.56 10.13
C ALA A 153 12.28 9.71 11.13
N THR A 154 12.46 9.41 12.41
CA THR A 154 12.62 10.41 13.46
C THR A 154 13.84 11.32 13.20
N ALA A 155 14.99 10.74 12.87
CA ALA A 155 16.22 11.50 12.62
C ALA A 155 16.11 12.38 11.36
N GLU A 156 15.44 11.91 10.30
CA GLU A 156 15.23 12.69 9.08
C GLU A 156 14.22 13.83 9.28
N ILE A 157 13.14 13.56 10.04
CA ILE A 157 12.14 14.56 10.45
C ILE A 157 12.81 15.71 11.22
N GLU A 158 13.75 15.41 12.10
CA GLU A 158 14.50 16.38 12.89
C GLU A 158 15.53 17.16 12.04
N LYS A 159 16.29 16.47 11.18
CA LYS A 159 17.43 17.08 10.46
C LYS A 159 17.04 17.90 9.25
N PHE A 160 16.10 17.40 8.43
CA PHE A 160 15.94 17.92 7.07
C PHE A 160 14.59 18.59 6.81
N GLY A 161 13.61 18.42 7.71
CA GLY A 161 12.29 19.04 7.56
C GLY A 161 11.54 18.65 6.25
N CYS A 162 12.07 17.73 5.45
CA CYS A 162 11.65 17.40 4.09
C CYS A 162 11.31 15.89 3.98
N PRO A 163 10.69 15.43 2.88
CA PRO A 163 9.75 14.31 2.89
C PRO A 163 10.50 12.97 2.92
N LEU A 164 9.99 12.01 3.70
CA LEU A 164 10.37 10.63 3.48
C LEU A 164 9.73 10.18 2.17
N THR A 165 10.48 10.17 1.06
CA THR A 165 10.07 9.58 -0.22
C THR A 165 9.94 8.06 -0.13
N GLY A 166 10.31 7.48 1.01
CA GLY A 166 10.45 6.04 1.15
C GLY A 166 9.27 5.28 1.70
N LEU A 167 8.51 5.86 2.63
CA LEU A 167 7.33 5.17 3.19
C LEU A 167 6.26 4.90 2.13
N ASP A 168 6.38 5.51 0.94
CA ASP A 168 5.56 5.19 -0.23
C ASP A 168 5.53 3.72 -0.53
N SER A 169 6.62 3.00 -0.34
CA SER A 169 6.64 1.59 -0.66
C SER A 169 5.90 0.71 0.38
N ILE A 170 5.61 1.26 1.57
CA ILE A 170 4.71 0.65 2.56
C ILE A 170 3.25 0.83 2.13
N TRP A 171 2.93 2.00 1.57
CA TRP A 171 1.56 2.36 1.19
C TRP A 171 1.19 1.93 -0.23
N SER A 172 2.16 1.93 -1.13
CA SER A 172 2.04 1.69 -2.56
C SER A 172 2.57 0.30 -2.89
N GLU A 173 1.88 -0.73 -2.42
CA GLU A 173 1.93 -2.06 -3.07
C GLU A 173 1.18 -2.01 -4.42
N ARG A 174 1.40 -0.96 -5.22
CA ARG A 174 0.69 -0.67 -6.48
C ARG A 174 1.00 -1.69 -7.60
N LYS A 175 1.90 -2.66 -7.39
CA LYS A 175 2.36 -3.57 -8.44
C LYS A 175 2.49 -5.05 -8.06
N LYS A 176 2.20 -5.43 -6.81
CA LYS A 176 2.24 -6.85 -6.41
C LYS A 176 0.82 -7.25 -6.04
N GLU A 177 0.28 -8.26 -6.71
CA GLU A 177 -1.11 -8.75 -6.63
C GLU A 177 -1.57 -9.25 -5.24
N TYR A 178 -0.78 -9.04 -4.20
CA TYR A 178 -1.04 -9.56 -2.87
C TYR A 178 -1.42 -8.42 -1.96
N ILE A 179 -2.71 -8.42 -1.60
CA ILE A 179 -3.37 -7.54 -0.64
C ILE A 179 -3.73 -6.16 -1.22
N LYS A 180 -4.95 -6.06 -1.77
CA LYS A 180 -5.61 -4.79 -2.10
C LYS A 180 -5.75 -3.93 -0.84
N GLY A 181 -4.72 -3.13 -0.52
CA GLY A 181 -4.78 -2.04 0.44
C GLY A 181 -5.15 -2.43 1.88
N GLN A 182 -4.85 -3.65 2.34
CA GLN A 182 -5.00 -4.06 3.74
C GLN A 182 -3.65 -4.15 4.46
N LEU A 183 -3.54 -3.51 5.61
CA LEU A 183 -2.42 -3.65 6.51
C LEU A 183 -2.52 -5.02 7.20
N SER A 184 -1.41 -5.76 7.21
CA SER A 184 -1.31 -6.95 8.05
C SER A 184 -1.32 -6.57 9.53
N GLU A 185 -1.78 -7.46 10.39
CA GLU A 185 -1.83 -7.22 11.84
C GLU A 185 -0.46 -6.84 12.44
N PRO A 186 0.67 -7.52 12.11
CA PRO A 186 1.98 -7.13 12.63
C PRO A 186 2.41 -5.72 12.22
N VAL A 187 2.11 -5.31 10.98
CA VAL A 187 2.41 -3.98 10.47
C VAL A 187 1.51 -2.94 11.14
N ALA A 188 0.21 -3.23 11.26
CA ALA A 188 -0.75 -2.37 11.93
C ALA A 188 -0.33 -2.09 13.39
N GLN A 189 0.10 -3.11 14.13
CA GLN A 189 0.53 -2.95 15.52
C GLN A 189 1.77 -2.05 15.64
N VAL A 190 2.74 -2.16 14.73
CA VAL A 190 3.91 -1.27 14.71
C VAL A 190 3.51 0.17 14.45
N LEU A 191 2.60 0.40 13.49
CA LEU A 191 2.08 1.73 13.21
C LEU A 191 1.41 2.32 14.45
N ILE A 192 0.56 1.56 15.14
CA ILE A 192 -0.09 1.98 16.40
C ILE A 192 0.95 2.33 17.47
N ASN A 193 1.95 1.48 17.66
CA ASN A 193 3.02 1.72 18.66
C ASN A 193 3.86 2.96 18.34
N ARG A 194 3.89 3.40 17.08
CA ARG A 194 4.64 4.56 16.58
C ARG A 194 3.71 5.67 16.07
N LYS A 195 2.49 5.76 16.62
CA LYS A 195 1.41 6.64 16.14
C LYS A 195 1.87 8.08 15.87
N ASP A 196 2.60 8.70 16.80
CA ASP A 196 3.01 10.10 16.68
C ASP A 196 3.98 10.35 15.52
N VAL A 197 4.92 9.44 15.28
CA VAL A 197 5.87 9.51 14.16
C VAL A 197 5.13 9.35 12.84
N VAL A 198 4.20 8.39 12.78
CA VAL A 198 3.38 8.13 11.59
C VAL A 198 2.48 9.32 11.28
N ILE A 199 1.81 9.92 12.28
CA ILE A 199 0.99 11.12 12.11
C ILE A 199 1.84 12.28 11.61
N THR A 200 2.99 12.53 12.25
CA THR A 200 3.90 13.61 11.87
C THR A 200 4.38 13.43 10.43
N TYR A 201 4.73 12.21 10.05
CA TYR A 201 5.13 11.88 8.70
C TYR A 201 4.01 12.19 7.69
N ILE A 202 2.83 11.61 7.90
CA ILE A 202 1.71 11.75 6.99
C ILE A 202 1.30 13.22 6.89
N ALA A 203 1.15 13.94 8.01
CA ALA A 203 0.79 15.35 8.02
C ALA A 203 1.78 16.22 7.23
N ARG A 204 3.09 15.99 7.38
CA ARG A 204 4.14 16.71 6.62
C ARG A 204 4.17 16.34 5.14
N ARG A 205 3.87 15.08 4.80
CA ARG A 205 3.72 14.67 3.40
C ARG A 205 2.56 15.45 2.76
N LEU A 206 1.44 15.53 3.47
CA LEU A 206 0.22 16.13 2.97
C LEU A 206 0.22 17.65 2.96
N SER A 207 1.01 18.30 3.83
CA SER A 207 1.14 19.75 3.85
C SER A 207 1.67 20.34 2.54
N ARG A 208 2.36 19.53 1.71
CA ARG A 208 2.85 19.91 0.38
C ARG A 208 1.74 20.20 -0.63
N TYR A 209 0.57 19.59 -0.43
CA TYR A 209 -0.58 19.74 -1.32
C TYR A 209 -1.57 20.80 -0.82
N ARG A 210 -1.34 21.37 0.38
CA ARG A 210 -2.20 22.43 0.93
C ARG A 210 -2.13 23.74 0.13
N SER A 211 -1.09 23.95 -0.68
CA SER A 211 -0.92 25.12 -1.54
C SER A 211 -1.67 25.03 -2.89
N GLY A 212 -2.64 24.12 -3.03
CA GLY A 212 -3.41 23.93 -4.27
C GLY A 212 -2.66 23.15 -5.36
N SER A 213 -1.46 22.65 -5.05
CA SER A 213 -0.70 21.76 -5.91
C SER A 213 -1.32 20.36 -5.84
N LEU A 214 -1.86 19.87 -6.96
CA LEU A 214 -2.30 18.48 -7.05
C LEU A 214 -1.07 17.56 -7.12
N PRO A 215 -1.13 16.37 -6.50
CA PRO A 215 -0.12 15.33 -6.67
C PRO A 215 0.04 15.00 -8.16
N SER A 216 1.28 14.77 -8.61
CA SER A 216 1.47 14.28 -9.98
C SER A 216 0.85 12.87 -10.10
N GLU A 217 0.42 12.48 -11.31
CA GLU A 217 -0.11 11.13 -11.54
C GLU A 217 0.89 10.02 -11.16
N THR A 218 2.18 10.36 -11.17
CA THR A 218 3.31 9.50 -10.80
C THR A 218 3.57 9.42 -9.30
N GLU A 219 2.96 10.29 -8.49
CA GLU A 219 3.20 10.34 -7.05
C GLU A 219 2.40 9.25 -6.32
N ALA A 220 3.07 8.48 -5.47
CA ALA A 220 2.44 7.45 -4.67
C ALA A 220 1.61 8.11 -3.56
N LEU A 221 0.28 8.08 -3.72
CA LEU A 221 -0.67 8.46 -2.67
C LEU A 221 -0.92 7.29 -1.74
N ILE A 222 -1.17 7.58 -0.45
CA ILE A 222 -1.64 6.57 0.51
C ILE A 222 -3.03 6.13 0.05
N PRO A 223 -3.25 4.83 -0.28
CA PRO A 223 -4.55 4.37 -0.75
C PRO A 223 -5.62 4.60 0.31
N PHE A 224 -6.81 5.04 -0.11
CA PHE A 224 -7.90 5.29 0.83
C PHE A 224 -8.27 4.09 1.72
N PRO A 225 -8.28 2.82 1.23
CA PRO A 225 -8.51 1.67 2.11
C PRO A 225 -7.54 1.58 3.29
N VAL A 226 -6.28 1.99 3.11
CA VAL A 226 -5.28 2.05 4.17
C VAL A 226 -5.60 3.17 5.15
N VAL A 227 -6.00 4.35 4.66
CA VAL A 227 -6.44 5.47 5.49
C VAL A 227 -7.64 5.07 6.36
N GLN A 228 -8.61 4.36 5.78
CA GLN A 228 -9.77 3.85 6.52
C GLN A 228 -9.36 2.89 7.65
N GLN A 229 -8.41 1.99 7.38
CA GLN A 229 -7.89 1.09 8.40
C GLN A 229 -7.14 1.83 9.50
N LEU A 230 -6.26 2.77 9.16
CA LEU A 230 -5.58 3.60 10.16
C LEU A 230 -6.59 4.35 11.03
N HIS A 231 -7.63 4.93 10.43
CA HIS A 231 -8.69 5.59 11.19
C HIS A 231 -9.42 4.63 12.14
N ALA A 232 -9.77 3.43 11.67
CA ALA A 232 -10.36 2.38 12.51
C ALA A 232 -9.43 1.92 13.65
N LEU A 233 -8.11 2.02 13.45
CA LEU A 233 -7.08 1.74 14.47
C LEU A 233 -6.79 2.94 15.40
N GLY A 234 -7.56 4.04 15.29
CA GLY A 234 -7.48 5.18 16.21
C GLY A 234 -6.64 6.36 15.74
N PHE A 235 -6.22 6.41 14.47
CA PHE A 235 -5.53 7.57 13.87
C PHE A 235 -6.51 8.67 13.42
N VAL A 236 -7.40 9.10 14.31
CA VAL A 236 -8.47 10.06 13.99
C VAL A 236 -7.89 11.44 13.62
N GLU A 237 -6.73 11.79 14.17
CA GLU A 237 -6.05 13.08 13.94
C GLU A 237 -5.52 13.24 12.50
N LEU A 238 -5.48 12.14 11.73
CA LEU A 238 -5.11 12.21 10.32
C LEU A 238 -6.20 12.85 9.46
N ALA A 239 -7.48 12.70 9.82
CA ALA A 239 -8.59 13.10 8.95
C ALA A 239 -8.55 14.56 8.47
N PRO A 240 -8.25 15.57 9.31
CA PRO A 240 -8.11 16.96 8.87
C PRO A 240 -6.93 17.20 7.91
N SER A 241 -5.91 16.33 7.95
CA SER A 241 -4.73 16.42 7.08
C SER A 241 -4.95 15.72 5.74
N MET A 242 -5.94 14.83 5.63
CA MET A 242 -6.22 13.95 4.49
C MET A 242 -6.90 14.65 3.30
N TYR A 243 -6.51 15.89 3.01
CA TYR A 243 -7.10 16.77 1.98
C TYR A 243 -7.55 16.04 0.70
N PRO A 244 -8.61 16.49 0.01
CA PRO A 244 -9.22 15.73 -1.08
C PRO A 244 -8.32 15.35 -2.26
N ALA A 245 -7.13 15.95 -2.39
CA ALA A 245 -6.10 15.52 -3.33
C ALA A 245 -5.63 14.07 -3.16
N ILE A 246 -5.76 13.49 -1.95
CA ILE A 246 -5.48 12.07 -1.69
C ILE A 246 -6.68 11.20 -2.07
N LEU A 247 -7.87 11.82 -2.17
CA LEU A 247 -9.13 11.15 -2.40
C LEU A 247 -9.39 10.87 -3.90
N GLY A 248 -8.37 10.46 -4.67
CA GLY A 248 -8.45 10.33 -6.14
C GLY A 248 -8.30 8.91 -6.70
N THR A 249 -8.17 7.90 -5.84
CA THR A 249 -8.07 6.50 -6.27
C THR A 249 -9.43 6.03 -6.78
N ARG A 250 -9.54 5.63 -8.05
CA ARG A 250 -10.78 5.07 -8.64
C ARG A 250 -11.26 3.76 -7.98
N ASP A 251 -10.53 3.26 -7.00
CA ASP A 251 -10.72 1.96 -6.38
C ASP A 251 -11.97 1.87 -5.49
N ASN A 252 -12.48 2.99 -4.97
CA ASN A 252 -13.68 3.01 -4.12
C ASN A 252 -14.69 4.10 -4.53
N VAL A 253 -15.84 3.66 -5.05
CA VAL A 253 -16.95 4.54 -5.49
C VAL A 253 -17.50 5.41 -4.35
N ARG A 254 -17.46 4.95 -3.10
CA ARG A 254 -18.01 5.69 -1.94
C ARG A 254 -16.97 6.48 -1.17
N GLN A 255 -15.79 6.68 -1.75
CA GLN A 255 -14.65 7.27 -1.06
C GLN A 255 -14.95 8.62 -0.40
N PHE A 256 -15.68 9.52 -1.07
CA PHE A 256 -16.04 10.83 -0.49
C PHE A 256 -17.00 10.72 0.70
N THR A 257 -18.04 9.87 0.59
CA THR A 257 -18.97 9.61 1.70
C THR A 257 -18.23 9.05 2.92
N LEU A 258 -17.41 8.02 2.69
CA LEU A 258 -16.64 7.36 3.73
C LEU A 258 -15.59 8.30 4.35
N ALA A 259 -14.99 9.19 3.55
CA ALA A 259 -14.06 10.19 4.05
C ALA A 259 -14.76 11.24 4.93
N GLU A 260 -15.96 11.71 4.54
CA GLU A 260 -16.74 12.63 5.38
C GLU A 260 -17.17 11.97 6.71
N GLU A 261 -17.57 10.69 6.69
CA GLU A 261 -17.88 9.91 7.91
C GLU A 261 -16.67 9.80 8.86
N MET A 262 -15.45 9.87 8.33
CA MET A 262 -14.19 9.90 9.10
C MET A 262 -13.79 11.31 9.58
N GLY A 263 -14.57 12.35 9.26
CA GLY A 263 -14.26 13.73 9.59
C GLY A 263 -13.32 14.44 8.62
N VAL A 264 -13.11 13.89 7.41
CA VAL A 264 -12.37 14.59 6.34
C VAL A 264 -13.28 15.64 5.72
N ALA A 265 -12.81 16.88 5.62
CA ALA A 265 -13.57 17.96 5.00
C ALA A 265 -13.63 17.76 3.48
N ILE A 266 -14.85 17.56 2.96
CA ILE A 266 -15.12 17.53 1.52
C ILE A 266 -15.60 18.92 1.08
N GLU A 267 -14.79 19.58 0.27
CA GLU A 267 -15.10 20.91 -0.27
C GLU A 267 -16.13 20.82 -1.39
N GLU A 268 -17.16 21.68 -1.34
CA GLU A 268 -18.22 21.70 -2.37
C GLU A 268 -17.68 22.10 -3.75
N THR A 269 -16.64 22.94 -3.79
CA THR A 269 -15.95 23.36 -5.02
C THR A 269 -15.29 22.19 -5.74
N LEU A 270 -14.75 21.22 -4.99
CA LEU A 270 -14.19 19.99 -5.55
C LEU A 270 -15.29 19.13 -6.19
N VAL A 271 -16.41 18.98 -5.48
CA VAL A 271 -17.56 18.21 -5.96
C VAL A 271 -18.16 18.87 -7.20
N ASP A 272 -18.34 20.19 -7.20
CA ASP A 272 -18.82 20.96 -8.36
C ASP A 272 -17.90 20.80 -9.56
N ARG A 273 -16.57 20.91 -9.36
CA ARG A 273 -15.57 20.71 -10.43
C ARG A 273 -15.62 19.29 -11.00
N ALA A 274 -15.69 18.27 -10.13
CA ALA A 274 -15.74 16.87 -10.54
C ALA A 274 -17.03 16.56 -11.31
N LEU A 275 -18.16 17.12 -10.87
CA LEU A 275 -19.45 16.93 -11.50
C LEU A 275 -19.62 17.74 -12.80
N THR A 276 -18.96 18.89 -12.92
CA THR A 276 -18.94 19.68 -14.17
C THR A 276 -18.01 19.06 -15.22
N ASN A 277 -17.20 18.07 -14.86
CA ASN A 277 -16.30 17.34 -15.76
C ASN A 277 -16.49 15.82 -15.61
N LEU A 278 -17.75 15.35 -15.53
CA LEU A 278 -18.11 13.96 -15.18
C LEU A 278 -17.43 12.87 -16.03
N GLY A 279 -16.99 13.18 -17.25
CA GLY A 279 -16.34 12.23 -18.16
C GLY A 279 -14.81 12.27 -18.13
N LYS A 280 -14.19 13.27 -17.48
CA LYS A 280 -12.73 13.50 -17.52
C LYS A 280 -12.08 13.60 -16.13
N ASP A 281 -12.82 13.99 -15.09
CA ASP A 281 -12.28 14.08 -13.73
C ASP A 281 -12.25 12.70 -13.05
N HIS A 282 -11.11 12.34 -12.47
CA HIS A 282 -10.91 11.08 -11.74
C HIS A 282 -11.76 10.99 -10.46
N HIS A 283 -12.26 12.13 -9.96
CA HIS A 283 -13.18 12.21 -8.82
C HIS A 283 -14.66 12.11 -9.21
N ALA A 284 -15.01 12.07 -10.50
CA ALA A 284 -16.39 12.15 -10.97
C ALA A 284 -17.29 11.06 -10.37
N LEU A 285 -16.80 9.82 -10.33
CA LEU A 285 -17.53 8.68 -9.79
C LEU A 285 -17.74 8.79 -8.26
N PRO A 286 -16.69 9.04 -7.43
CA PRO A 286 -16.86 9.35 -6.01
C PRO A 286 -17.77 10.55 -5.73
N ALA A 287 -17.67 11.63 -6.51
CA ALA A 287 -18.48 12.82 -6.36
C ALA A 287 -19.97 12.55 -6.64
N MET A 288 -20.28 11.77 -7.69
CA MET A 288 -21.66 11.40 -8.02
C MET A 288 -22.30 10.54 -6.92
N ALA A 289 -21.57 9.52 -6.42
CA ALA A 289 -22.06 8.72 -5.30
C ALA A 289 -22.28 9.56 -4.05
N TYR A 290 -21.36 10.48 -3.74
CA TYR A 290 -21.46 11.38 -2.61
C TYR A 290 -22.65 12.33 -2.69
N VAL A 291 -22.90 12.95 -3.85
CA VAL A 291 -24.09 13.81 -4.03
C VAL A 291 -25.38 13.01 -3.87
N LEU A 292 -25.44 11.75 -4.30
CA LEU A 292 -26.61 10.90 -4.11
C LEU A 292 -26.89 10.60 -2.64
N GLU A 293 -25.84 10.38 -1.84
CA GLU A 293 -25.98 9.97 -0.44
C GLU A 293 -26.07 11.13 0.55
N SER A 294 -25.35 12.23 0.31
CA SER A 294 -25.14 13.29 1.28
C SER A 294 -26.35 14.23 1.37
N PRO A 295 -26.85 14.56 2.57
CA PRO A 295 -27.91 15.55 2.76
C PRO A 295 -27.45 16.98 2.45
N ARG A 296 -26.14 17.22 2.32
CA ARG A 296 -25.57 18.54 1.99
C ARG A 296 -25.94 19.02 0.59
N PHE A 297 -26.24 18.08 -0.32
CA PHE A 297 -26.62 18.40 -1.69
C PHE A 297 -28.10 18.16 -1.89
N THR A 298 -28.80 19.12 -2.47
CA THR A 298 -30.23 19.02 -2.82
C THR A 298 -30.42 18.41 -4.21
N ALA A 299 -31.64 17.94 -4.50
CA ALA A 299 -32.01 17.47 -5.84
C ALA A 299 -31.90 18.60 -6.89
N ASP A 300 -32.17 19.85 -6.50
CA ASP A 300 -32.02 21.02 -7.37
C ASP A 300 -30.57 21.34 -7.69
N GLN A 301 -29.65 21.19 -6.72
CA GLN A 301 -28.21 21.32 -6.97
C GLN A 301 -27.73 20.23 -7.93
N LEU A 302 -28.16 18.98 -7.75
CA LEU A 302 -27.87 17.89 -8.69
C LEU A 302 -28.37 18.22 -10.10
N LYS A 303 -29.61 18.72 -10.23
CA LYS A 303 -30.17 19.16 -11.51
C LYS A 303 -29.34 20.27 -12.14
N ALA A 304 -28.86 21.24 -11.36
CA ALA A 304 -28.03 22.33 -11.85
C ALA A 304 -26.69 21.83 -12.40
N PHE A 305 -26.05 20.83 -11.77
CA PHE A 305 -24.82 20.22 -12.28
C PHE A 305 -25.03 19.56 -13.65
N LEU A 306 -26.11 18.79 -13.81
CA LEU A 306 -26.44 18.08 -15.05
C LEU A 306 -26.76 19.04 -16.22
N VAL A 307 -27.33 20.21 -15.94
CA VAL A 307 -27.66 21.25 -16.95
C VAL A 307 -26.43 22.06 -17.37
N LYS A 308 -25.47 22.29 -16.46
CA LYS A 308 -24.24 23.04 -16.78
C LYS A 308 -23.35 22.28 -17.77
N ASP A 309 -23.32 20.95 -17.68
CA ASP A 309 -22.45 20.10 -18.50
C ASP A 309 -23.01 19.87 -19.93
N SER A 310 -24.33 19.95 -20.12
CA SER A 310 -25.01 19.75 -21.41
C SER A 310 -24.81 20.88 -22.44
N ARG A 311 -23.83 21.78 -22.24
CA ARG A 311 -23.58 22.99 -23.06
C ARG A 311 -22.23 22.96 -23.81
N ARG A 312 -21.51 21.83 -23.88
CA ARG A 312 -20.17 21.74 -24.50
C ARG A 312 -20.16 20.93 -25.82
N SER A 313 -19.75 21.60 -26.92
CA SER A 313 -19.37 21.16 -28.29
C SER A 313 -19.63 19.70 -28.76
N ARG A 314 -20.36 19.60 -29.89
CA ARG A 314 -21.01 18.41 -30.51
C ARG A 314 -20.16 17.20 -30.93
N ASP A 315 -18.85 17.33 -31.16
CA ASP A 315 -18.10 16.26 -31.85
C ASP A 315 -17.29 15.33 -30.92
N ASP A 316 -17.02 15.72 -29.67
CA ASP A 316 -16.46 14.86 -28.60
C ASP A 316 -17.54 14.34 -27.61
N GLU A 317 -18.82 14.62 -27.88
CA GLU A 317 -19.95 14.46 -26.94
C GLU A 317 -20.29 12.99 -26.63
N GLN A 318 -20.16 12.06 -27.60
CA GLN A 318 -20.71 10.72 -27.42
C GLN A 318 -19.90 9.84 -26.45
N ASP A 319 -18.57 9.84 -26.55
CA ASP A 319 -17.72 9.02 -25.68
C ASP A 319 -17.62 9.61 -24.27
N VAL A 320 -17.63 10.94 -24.16
CA VAL A 320 -17.74 11.63 -22.87
C VAL A 320 -19.07 11.26 -22.22
N LEU A 321 -20.20 11.40 -22.92
CA LEU A 321 -21.53 11.07 -22.39
C LEU A 321 -21.65 9.59 -21.99
N LYS A 322 -21.11 8.65 -22.78
CA LYS A 322 -21.05 7.22 -22.41
C LYS A 322 -20.30 7.01 -21.10
N THR A 323 -19.16 7.69 -20.93
CA THR A 323 -18.36 7.62 -19.69
C THR A 323 -19.13 8.21 -18.50
N GLN A 324 -19.83 9.33 -18.69
CA GLN A 324 -20.67 9.94 -17.66
C GLN A 324 -21.80 9.01 -17.22
N LEU A 325 -22.51 8.42 -18.19
CA LEU A 325 -23.58 7.48 -17.94
C LEU A 325 -23.09 6.21 -17.22
N GLY A 326 -21.90 5.71 -17.59
CA GLY A 326 -21.23 4.63 -16.87
C GLY A 326 -20.91 4.99 -15.41
N ASN A 327 -20.42 6.22 -15.16
CA ASN A 327 -20.19 6.73 -13.82
C ASN A 327 -21.48 6.83 -13.00
N VAL A 328 -22.59 7.29 -13.61
CA VAL A 328 -23.91 7.34 -12.97
C VAL A 328 -24.41 5.93 -12.60
N GLY A 329 -24.33 4.98 -13.53
CA GLY A 329 -24.72 3.58 -13.29
C GLY A 329 -23.91 2.94 -12.16
N ALA A 330 -22.58 3.14 -12.16
CA ALA A 330 -21.70 2.65 -11.12
C ALA A 330 -21.98 3.28 -9.74
N ALA A 331 -22.23 4.60 -9.69
CA ALA A 331 -22.61 5.30 -8.46
C ALA A 331 -23.92 4.77 -7.88
N LEU A 332 -24.98 4.67 -8.70
CA LEU A 332 -26.27 4.15 -8.28
C LEU A 332 -26.15 2.70 -7.79
N LYS A 333 -25.38 1.85 -8.48
CA LYS A 333 -25.13 0.47 -8.06
C LYS A 333 -24.45 0.41 -6.68
N ALA A 334 -23.47 1.28 -6.41
CA ALA A 334 -22.79 1.35 -5.13
C ALA A 334 -23.71 1.86 -4.00
N VAL A 335 -24.53 2.88 -4.26
CA VAL A 335 -25.48 3.45 -3.28
C VAL A 335 -26.58 2.44 -2.95
N TYR A 336 -27.28 1.92 -3.95
CA TYR A 336 -28.35 0.95 -3.73
C TYR A 336 -27.86 -0.41 -3.26
N GLY A 337 -26.57 -0.73 -3.42
CA GLY A 337 -25.95 -1.94 -2.86
C GLY A 337 -26.02 -2.00 -1.32
N GLN A 338 -26.11 -0.86 -0.64
CA GLN A 338 -26.12 -0.76 0.82
C GLN A 338 -27.42 -1.24 1.46
N ALA A 339 -27.37 -1.44 2.78
CA ALA A 339 -28.55 -1.65 3.59
C ALA A 339 -29.32 -0.32 3.75
N GLY A 340 -30.64 -0.36 3.72
CA GLY A 340 -31.50 0.81 3.98
C GLY A 340 -31.64 1.82 2.84
N LYS A 341 -30.66 1.95 1.93
CA LYS A 341 -30.68 2.95 0.85
C LYS A 341 -31.81 2.78 -0.18
N SER A 342 -32.36 1.58 -0.31
CA SER A 342 -33.55 1.32 -1.14
C SER A 342 -34.87 1.86 -0.57
N ARG A 343 -34.83 2.44 0.64
CA ARG A 343 -35.98 3.08 1.30
C ARG A 343 -35.71 4.54 1.65
N ASP A 344 -34.55 5.07 1.27
CA ASP A 344 -34.11 6.43 1.62
C ASP A 344 -34.79 7.46 0.67
N PRO A 345 -35.70 8.31 1.18
CA PRO A 345 -36.45 9.25 0.34
C PRO A 345 -35.57 10.24 -0.41
N LEU A 346 -34.47 10.70 0.19
CA LEU A 346 -33.55 11.65 -0.42
C LEU A 346 -32.84 11.03 -1.62
N VAL A 347 -32.37 9.79 -1.46
CA VAL A 347 -31.73 9.01 -2.53
C VAL A 347 -32.72 8.77 -3.67
N HIS A 348 -33.98 8.47 -3.35
CA HIS A 348 -35.04 8.30 -4.36
C HIS A 348 -35.30 9.57 -5.16
N GLU A 349 -35.39 10.71 -4.48
CA GLU A 349 -35.61 12.01 -5.12
C GLU A 349 -34.48 12.35 -6.09
N LYS A 350 -33.22 12.21 -5.66
CA LYS A 350 -32.05 12.47 -6.50
C LYS A 350 -31.91 11.46 -7.65
N THR A 351 -32.28 10.20 -7.40
CA THR A 351 -32.31 9.16 -8.45
C THR A 351 -33.35 9.50 -9.51
N ARG A 352 -34.53 10.03 -9.12
CA ARG A 352 -35.54 10.51 -10.08
C ARG A 352 -35.01 11.63 -10.97
N VAL A 353 -34.22 12.57 -10.42
CA VAL A 353 -33.57 13.62 -11.21
C VAL A 353 -32.63 13.02 -12.26
N LEU A 354 -31.81 12.02 -11.89
CA LEU A 354 -30.91 11.33 -12.82
C LEU A 354 -31.68 10.57 -13.90
N LEU A 355 -32.70 9.78 -13.54
CA LEU A 355 -33.51 9.04 -14.50
C LEU A 355 -34.21 9.98 -15.49
N LYS A 356 -34.73 11.11 -15.01
CA LYS A 356 -35.33 12.15 -15.85
C LYS A 356 -34.33 12.76 -16.82
N TRP A 357 -33.12 13.05 -16.35
CA TRP A 357 -32.05 13.56 -17.19
C TRP A 357 -31.67 12.55 -18.27
N ILE A 358 -31.43 11.29 -17.92
CA ILE A 358 -31.10 10.22 -18.88
C ILE A 358 -32.23 10.03 -19.90
N ALA A 359 -33.49 10.03 -19.46
CA ALA A 359 -34.64 9.92 -20.36
C ALA A 359 -34.79 11.12 -21.32
N SER A 360 -34.23 12.28 -20.96
CA SER A 360 -34.26 13.49 -21.80
C SER A 360 -33.15 13.56 -22.84
N LEU A 361 -32.15 12.66 -22.78
CA LEU A 361 -31.07 12.60 -23.75
C LEU A 361 -31.61 12.10 -25.09
N SER A 362 -31.31 12.83 -26.17
CA SER A 362 -31.78 12.50 -27.53
C SER A 362 -30.97 11.38 -28.21
N MET A 363 -29.97 10.82 -27.52
CA MET A 363 -29.05 9.81 -28.06
C MET A 363 -29.41 8.41 -27.55
N ASP A 364 -28.94 7.37 -28.25
CA ASP A 364 -29.06 6.00 -27.76
C ASP A 364 -28.26 5.79 -26.47
N CYS A 365 -29.00 5.62 -25.37
CA CYS A 365 -28.48 5.38 -24.03
C CYS A 365 -28.78 3.95 -23.53
N SER A 366 -29.10 3.02 -24.44
CA SER A 366 -29.59 1.68 -24.09
C SER A 366 -28.65 0.92 -23.14
N ASP A 367 -27.32 1.00 -23.34
CA ASP A 367 -26.35 0.35 -22.45
C ASP A 367 -26.37 0.93 -21.02
N ALA A 368 -26.48 2.24 -20.89
CA ALA A 368 -26.57 2.90 -19.59
C ALA A 368 -27.88 2.56 -18.88
N ARG A 369 -29.00 2.56 -19.62
CA ARG A 369 -30.30 2.17 -19.10
C ARG A 369 -30.29 0.72 -18.66
N ARG A 370 -29.70 -0.20 -19.45
CA ARG A 370 -29.44 -1.61 -19.11
C ARG A 370 -28.66 -1.77 -17.80
N GLN A 371 -27.58 -0.99 -17.63
CA GLN A 371 -26.82 -1.01 -16.37
C GLN A 371 -27.68 -0.58 -15.18
N ILE A 372 -28.51 0.45 -15.32
CA ILE A 372 -29.38 0.96 -14.25
C ILE A 372 -30.50 -0.02 -13.91
N ILE A 373 -31.20 -0.59 -14.89
CA ILE A 373 -32.29 -1.55 -14.64
C ILE A 373 -31.80 -2.84 -13.97
N SER A 374 -30.52 -3.19 -14.15
CA SER A 374 -29.88 -4.36 -13.55
C SER A 374 -29.57 -4.20 -12.06
N ILE A 375 -29.73 -2.99 -11.50
CA ILE A 375 -29.46 -2.71 -10.09
C ILE A 375 -30.51 -3.40 -9.22
N ARG A 376 -30.15 -4.54 -8.62
CA ARG A 376 -31.04 -5.44 -7.86
C ARG A 376 -31.92 -4.77 -6.80
N LYS A 377 -31.41 -3.73 -6.12
CA LYS A 377 -32.08 -3.04 -5.01
C LYS A 377 -32.74 -1.71 -5.42
N LEU A 378 -32.69 -1.34 -6.69
CA LEU A 378 -33.34 -0.13 -7.20
C LEU A 378 -34.87 -0.34 -7.21
N PRO A 379 -35.65 0.54 -6.56
CA PRO A 379 -37.10 0.42 -6.54
C PRO A 379 -37.72 0.48 -7.93
N LEU A 380 -38.47 -0.57 -8.30
CA LEU A 380 -39.24 -0.62 -9.54
C LEU A 380 -40.20 0.57 -9.71
N ALA A 381 -40.73 1.10 -8.60
CA ALA A 381 -41.60 2.27 -8.61
C ALA A 381 -40.94 3.49 -9.26
N LEU A 382 -39.63 3.70 -9.07
CA LEU A 382 -38.90 4.81 -9.68
C LEU A 382 -38.75 4.63 -11.20
N LEU A 383 -38.51 3.39 -11.66
CA LEU A 383 -38.40 3.09 -13.09
C LEU A 383 -39.73 3.24 -13.82
N ARG A 384 -40.84 2.90 -13.18
CA ARG A 384 -42.19 3.03 -13.76
C ARG A 384 -42.60 4.47 -14.09
N GLU A 385 -41.95 5.46 -13.48
CA GLU A 385 -42.17 6.87 -13.80
C GLU A 385 -41.63 7.25 -15.20
N PHE A 386 -40.78 6.39 -15.80
CA PHE A 386 -40.09 6.66 -17.06
C PHE A 386 -40.27 5.49 -18.06
N PRO A 387 -41.18 5.60 -19.04
CA PRO A 387 -41.53 4.50 -19.96
C PRO A 387 -40.33 3.86 -20.67
N SER A 388 -39.35 4.65 -21.10
CA SER A 388 -38.14 4.15 -21.79
C SER A 388 -37.32 3.14 -20.97
N PHE A 389 -37.32 3.26 -19.63
CA PHE A 389 -36.62 2.30 -18.76
C PHE A 389 -37.42 1.01 -18.56
N MET A 390 -38.76 1.10 -18.63
CA MET A 390 -39.63 -0.06 -18.53
C MET A 390 -39.60 -0.91 -19.80
N GLU A 391 -39.50 -0.26 -20.97
CA GLU A 391 -39.29 -0.93 -22.25
C GLU A 391 -37.96 -1.69 -22.28
N ASP A 392 -36.86 -1.04 -21.90
CA ASP A 392 -35.54 -1.70 -21.82
C ASP A 392 -35.51 -2.84 -20.79
N LYS A 393 -36.24 -2.69 -19.68
CA LYS A 393 -36.37 -3.75 -18.68
C LYS A 393 -37.14 -4.94 -19.22
N LEU A 394 -38.26 -4.69 -19.91
CA LEU A 394 -39.04 -5.75 -20.54
C LEU A 394 -38.20 -6.50 -21.57
N SER A 395 -37.49 -5.78 -22.45
CA SER A 395 -36.54 -6.36 -23.43
C SER A 395 -35.48 -7.22 -22.75
N SER A 396 -34.86 -6.71 -21.67
CA SER A 396 -33.88 -7.47 -20.90
C SER A 396 -34.46 -8.72 -20.23
N ASP A 397 -35.67 -8.64 -19.68
CA ASP A 397 -36.33 -9.76 -18.99
C ASP A 397 -36.74 -10.89 -19.98
N ILE A 398 -36.97 -10.54 -21.26
CA ILE A 398 -37.31 -11.50 -22.33
C ILE A 398 -36.11 -11.89 -23.22
N GLY A 399 -34.90 -11.39 -22.93
CA GLY A 399 -33.67 -11.77 -23.60
C GLY A 399 -33.37 -11.08 -24.94
N LEU A 400 -33.89 -9.87 -25.15
CA LEU A 400 -33.65 -8.98 -26.30
C LEU A 400 -32.75 -7.80 -25.90
#